data_AF-A0AAV2T938-F1
#
_entry.id   AF-A0AAV2T938-F1
#
_cell.length_a   1.000
_cell.length_b   1.000
_cell.length_c   1.000
_cell.angle_alpha   90.00
_cell.angle_beta   90.00
_cell.angle_gamma   90.00
#
_symmetry.space_group_name_H-M   'P 1'
#
loop_
_entity.id
_entity.type
_entity.pdbx_description
1 polymer ?
#
loop_
_entity_poly.entity_id
_entity_poly.type
_entity_poly.pdbx_seq_one_letter_code
_entity_poly.pdbx_strand_id
1 'polypeptide(L)'
;MSGVSDDEVIKRKLLIEGESGNDDRRITLLLKNYLRWIASDDTGESGHEAYQALVGSVYQCENAMEQSNLVLTMNEEQLEQYSELHKEIEESMEAAKTRIEQCKEDLKSAKIVRKNRREYDGLARIIAEQPERNETFIKYTKLKNRLEKLKKLNEEYDRKIVLRKKQFHLFLFALKGLQKIVDDDESPSEPGSSPAVASQSEQPVKMDVG
;
A
#
# COMPACT_ATOMS: atom_id res chain seq x y z
N MET A 1 -32.69 4.46 48.88
CA MET A 1 -33.96 3.72 48.74
C MET A 1 -34.24 3.58 47.26
N SER A 2 -33.59 2.61 46.60
CA SER A 2 -33.88 2.28 45.20
C SER A 2 -35.24 1.61 45.19
N GLY A 3 -36.26 2.30 44.69
CA GLY A 3 -37.55 1.67 44.42
C GLY A 3 -37.32 0.46 43.54
N VAL A 4 -37.90 -0.67 43.91
CA VAL A 4 -37.96 -1.88 43.10
C VAL A 4 -38.31 -1.46 41.67
N SER A 5 -37.42 -1.72 40.70
CA SER A 5 -37.62 -1.36 39.30
C SER A 5 -38.93 -1.97 38.81
N ASP A 6 -39.71 -1.27 37.98
CA ASP A 6 -40.99 -1.78 37.47
C ASP A 6 -40.83 -3.17 36.81
N ASP A 7 -39.67 -3.45 36.21
CA ASP A 7 -39.29 -4.77 35.69
C ASP A 7 -39.25 -5.87 36.76
N GLU A 8 -38.78 -5.56 37.97
CA GLU A 8 -38.77 -6.50 39.09
C GLU A 8 -40.19 -6.72 39.63
N VAL A 9 -41.06 -5.70 39.60
CA VAL A 9 -42.48 -5.84 39.96
C VAL A 9 -43.20 -6.70 38.93
N ILE A 10 -42.97 -6.47 37.64
CA ILE A 10 -43.55 -7.24 36.53
C ILE A 10 -43.07 -8.68 36.59
N LYS A 11 -41.77 -8.95 36.80
CA LYS A 11 -41.23 -10.30 36.98
C LYS A 11 -41.87 -11.01 38.18
N ARG A 12 -41.98 -10.33 39.35
CA ARG A 12 -42.65 -10.91 40.52
C ARG A 12 -44.12 -11.20 40.25
N LYS A 13 -44.82 -10.31 39.57
CA LYS A 13 -46.23 -10.50 39.22
C LYS A 13 -46.42 -11.65 38.24
N LEU A 14 -45.56 -11.78 37.22
CA LEU A 14 -45.59 -12.91 36.30
C LEU A 14 -45.24 -14.25 36.97
N LEU A 15 -44.37 -14.26 37.97
CA LEU A 15 -44.03 -15.47 38.72
C LEU A 15 -45.15 -15.91 39.67
N ILE A 16 -45.92 -14.97 40.20
CA ILE A 16 -47.04 -15.22 41.12
C ILE A 16 -48.35 -15.50 40.37
N GLU A 17 -48.62 -14.79 39.27
CA GLU A 17 -49.84 -14.91 38.45
C GLU A 17 -49.67 -15.78 37.20
N GLY A 18 -48.43 -16.14 36.84
CA GLY A 18 -48.15 -17.18 35.85
C GLY A 18 -48.64 -18.54 36.33
N GLU A 19 -48.65 -19.54 35.44
CA GLU A 19 -49.22 -20.89 35.65
C GLU A 19 -49.12 -21.46 37.08
N SER A 20 -48.02 -21.23 37.77
CA SER A 20 -47.78 -21.56 39.19
C SER A 20 -48.90 -21.14 40.16
N GLY A 21 -49.51 -19.95 39.99
CA GLY A 21 -50.60 -19.48 40.86
C GLY A 21 -51.91 -20.27 40.70
N ASN A 22 -52.10 -20.91 39.55
CA ASN A 22 -53.25 -21.78 39.31
C ASN A 22 -53.08 -23.16 39.95
N ASP A 23 -51.84 -23.64 40.08
CA ASP A 23 -51.55 -24.95 40.67
C ASP A 23 -51.73 -24.96 42.19
N ASP A 24 -51.31 -23.89 42.89
CA ASP A 24 -51.58 -23.73 44.33
C ASP A 24 -53.08 -23.74 44.64
N ARG A 25 -53.88 -23.10 43.77
CA ARG A 25 -55.35 -23.11 43.86
C ARG A 25 -55.94 -24.51 43.61
N ARG A 26 -55.40 -25.27 42.64
CA ARG A 26 -55.84 -26.65 42.34
C ARG A 26 -55.53 -27.58 43.50
N ILE A 27 -54.32 -27.51 44.05
CA ILE A 27 -53.90 -28.32 45.21
C ILE A 27 -54.73 -27.97 46.45
N THR A 28 -54.96 -26.68 46.70
CA THR A 28 -55.82 -26.23 47.81
C THR A 28 -57.26 -26.72 47.67
N LEU A 29 -57.80 -26.75 46.44
CA LEU A 29 -59.14 -27.25 46.16
C LEU A 29 -59.21 -28.78 46.35
N LEU A 30 -58.22 -29.52 45.85
CA LEU A 30 -58.08 -30.96 46.05
C LEU A 30 -58.07 -31.31 47.54
N LEU A 31 -57.27 -30.60 48.34
CA LEU A 31 -57.18 -30.79 49.79
C LEU A 31 -58.53 -30.52 50.49
N LYS A 32 -59.22 -29.44 50.12
CA LYS A 32 -60.55 -29.12 50.68
C LYS A 32 -61.59 -30.18 50.33
N ASN A 33 -61.57 -30.69 49.10
CA ASN A 33 -62.49 -31.74 48.65
C ASN A 33 -62.19 -33.08 49.34
N TYR A 34 -60.91 -33.42 49.52
CA TYR A 34 -60.49 -34.60 50.26
C TYR A 34 -60.96 -34.57 51.73
N LEU A 35 -60.69 -33.46 52.44
CA LEU A 35 -61.12 -33.29 53.83
C LEU A 35 -62.65 -33.35 53.98
N ARG A 36 -63.38 -32.79 53.01
CA ARG A 36 -64.85 -32.86 52.99
C ARG A 36 -65.36 -34.28 52.78
N TRP A 37 -64.76 -35.03 51.84
CA TRP A 37 -65.13 -36.41 51.56
C TRP A 37 -64.89 -37.34 52.76
N ILE A 38 -63.79 -37.16 53.49
CA ILE A 38 -63.53 -37.88 54.74
C ILE A 38 -64.57 -37.53 55.81
N ALA A 39 -64.93 -36.24 55.93
CA ALA A 39 -65.87 -35.79 56.95
C ALA A 39 -67.33 -36.19 56.67
N SER A 40 -67.69 -36.54 55.44
CA SER A 40 -69.08 -36.90 55.09
C SER A 40 -69.53 -38.28 55.56
N ASP A 41 -68.60 -39.23 55.82
CA ASP A 41 -68.88 -40.64 56.19
C ASP A 41 -69.97 -41.32 55.32
N ASP A 42 -70.17 -40.82 54.09
CA ASP A 42 -71.18 -41.26 53.15
C ASP A 42 -70.61 -42.40 52.31
N THR A 43 -71.09 -43.61 52.54
CA THR A 43 -70.69 -44.83 51.83
C THR A 43 -71.67 -45.22 50.72
N GLY A 44 -72.66 -44.36 50.44
CA GLY A 44 -73.61 -44.52 49.34
C GLY A 44 -73.08 -44.07 47.98
N GLU A 45 -73.98 -44.00 47.00
CA GLU A 45 -73.69 -43.60 45.60
C GLU A 45 -73.07 -42.20 45.50
N SER A 46 -73.55 -41.25 46.33
CA SER A 46 -73.01 -39.88 46.45
C SER A 46 -71.55 -39.85 46.94
N GLY A 47 -71.20 -40.69 47.91
CA GLY A 47 -69.82 -40.84 48.39
C GLY A 47 -68.88 -41.42 47.33
N HIS A 48 -69.37 -42.33 46.48
CA HIS A 48 -68.62 -42.91 45.37
C HIS A 48 -68.35 -41.88 44.25
N GLU A 49 -69.35 -41.07 43.89
CA GLU A 49 -69.18 -39.96 42.93
C GLU A 49 -68.16 -38.93 43.42
N ALA A 50 -68.21 -38.57 44.71
CA ALA A 50 -67.25 -37.65 45.31
C ALA A 50 -65.82 -38.22 45.33
N TYR A 51 -65.66 -39.53 45.54
CA TYR A 51 -64.38 -40.22 45.42
C TYR A 51 -63.85 -40.21 43.98
N GLN A 52 -64.71 -40.49 42.98
CA GLN A 52 -64.32 -40.44 41.57
C GLN A 52 -63.90 -39.03 41.14
N ALA A 53 -64.62 -38.00 41.61
CA ALA A 53 -64.25 -36.60 41.38
C ALA A 53 -62.90 -36.23 42.02
N LEU A 54 -62.60 -36.77 43.22
CA LEU A 54 -61.31 -36.59 43.87
C LEU A 54 -60.18 -37.21 43.04
N VAL A 55 -60.35 -38.45 42.58
CA VAL A 55 -59.39 -39.13 41.70
C VAL A 55 -59.18 -38.33 40.41
N GLY A 56 -60.25 -37.83 39.79
CA GLY A 56 -60.16 -36.95 38.62
C GLY A 56 -59.36 -35.66 38.91
N SER A 57 -59.52 -35.07 40.09
CA SER A 57 -58.74 -33.89 40.50
C SER A 57 -57.27 -34.22 40.75
N VAL A 58 -56.92 -35.42 41.22
CA VAL A 58 -55.52 -35.87 41.37
C VAL A 58 -54.87 -35.99 40.00
N TYR A 59 -55.52 -36.66 39.04
CA TYR A 59 -55.00 -36.77 37.67
C TYR A 59 -54.77 -35.41 37.00
N GLN A 60 -55.64 -34.43 37.25
CA GLN A 60 -55.45 -33.07 36.73
C GLN A 60 -54.22 -32.38 37.33
N CYS A 61 -53.94 -32.58 38.62
CA CYS A 61 -52.73 -32.07 39.27
C CYS A 61 -51.46 -32.77 38.74
N GLU A 62 -51.50 -34.09 38.57
CA GLU A 62 -50.38 -34.86 38.03
C GLU A 62 -50.04 -34.42 36.59
N ASN A 63 -51.05 -34.29 35.73
CA ASN A 63 -50.85 -33.83 34.36
C ASN A 63 -50.33 -32.38 34.30
N ALA A 64 -50.79 -31.49 35.19
CA ALA A 64 -50.26 -30.12 35.26
C ALA A 64 -48.77 -30.10 35.67
N MET A 65 -48.39 -30.95 36.64
CA MET A 65 -47.00 -31.12 37.07
C MET A 65 -46.12 -31.67 35.94
N GLU A 66 -46.60 -32.66 35.19
CA GLU A 66 -45.89 -33.22 34.04
C GLU A 66 -45.68 -32.17 32.93
N GLN A 67 -46.71 -31.37 32.64
CA GLN A 67 -46.61 -30.24 31.70
C GLN A 67 -45.57 -29.21 32.15
N SER A 68 -45.57 -28.83 33.43
CA SER A 68 -44.56 -27.91 33.97
C SER A 68 -43.14 -28.47 33.86
N ASN A 69 -42.96 -29.77 34.06
CA ASN A 69 -41.66 -30.43 33.94
C ASN A 69 -41.18 -30.44 32.48
N LEU A 70 -42.07 -30.76 31.53
CA LEU A 70 -41.76 -30.71 30.10
C LEU A 70 -41.33 -29.31 29.66
N VAL A 71 -42.04 -28.27 30.12
CA VAL A 71 -41.67 -26.87 29.84
C VAL A 71 -40.31 -26.52 30.44
N LEU A 72 -40.02 -27.00 31.66
CA LEU A 72 -38.70 -26.79 32.28
C LEU A 72 -37.59 -27.41 31.44
N THR A 73 -37.72 -28.68 31.05
CA THR A 73 -36.73 -29.36 30.20
C THR A 73 -36.57 -28.65 28.85
N MET A 74 -37.67 -28.28 28.20
CA MET A 74 -37.62 -27.51 26.95
C MET A 74 -36.90 -26.17 27.12
N ASN A 75 -37.11 -25.47 28.23
CA ASN A 75 -36.45 -24.19 28.50
C ASN A 75 -34.95 -24.37 28.74
N GLU A 76 -34.53 -25.45 29.40
CA GLU A 76 -33.12 -25.80 29.59
C GLU A 76 -32.42 -26.04 28.24
N GLU A 77 -33.05 -26.83 27.36
CA GLU A 77 -32.56 -27.08 25.99
C GLU A 77 -32.49 -25.78 25.17
N GLN A 78 -33.52 -24.93 25.25
CA GLN A 78 -33.52 -23.63 24.56
C GLN A 78 -32.41 -22.70 25.07
N LEU A 79 -32.14 -22.71 26.37
CA LEU A 79 -31.08 -21.89 26.96
C LEU A 79 -29.70 -22.34 26.46
N GLU A 80 -29.47 -23.64 26.33
CA GLU A 80 -28.25 -24.19 25.75
C GLU A 80 -28.10 -23.76 24.28
N GLN A 81 -29.16 -23.91 23.47
CA GLN A 81 -29.16 -23.46 22.08
C GLN A 81 -28.89 -21.96 21.93
N TYR A 82 -29.47 -21.12 22.80
CA TYR A 82 -29.20 -19.69 22.78
C TYR A 82 -27.75 -19.36 23.18
N SER A 83 -27.17 -20.12 24.11
CA SER A 83 -25.76 -19.99 24.48
C SER A 83 -24.83 -20.35 23.32
N GLU A 84 -25.12 -21.42 22.59
CA GLU A 84 -24.37 -21.82 21.40
C GLU A 84 -24.47 -20.76 20.29
N LEU A 85 -25.69 -20.29 20.00
CA LEU A 85 -25.93 -19.24 19.01
C LEU A 85 -25.20 -17.94 19.38
N HIS A 86 -25.19 -17.57 20.65
CA HIS A 86 -24.45 -16.39 21.13
C HIS A 86 -22.96 -16.53 20.84
N LYS A 87 -22.37 -17.70 21.12
CA LYS A 87 -20.97 -17.98 20.85
C LYS A 87 -20.65 -17.93 19.34
N GLU A 88 -21.51 -18.49 18.49
CA GLU A 88 -21.35 -18.42 17.03
C GLU A 88 -21.36 -16.97 16.53
N ILE A 89 -22.26 -16.13 17.07
CA ILE A 89 -22.32 -14.71 16.74
C ILE A 89 -21.05 -13.98 17.19
N GLU A 90 -20.53 -14.28 18.38
CA GLU A 90 -19.26 -13.70 18.86
C GLU A 90 -18.07 -14.08 17.95
N GLU A 91 -17.95 -15.35 17.60
CA GLU A 91 -16.91 -15.85 16.69
C GLU A 91 -17.00 -15.19 15.31
N SER A 92 -18.22 -15.09 14.75
CA SER A 92 -18.48 -14.39 13.49
C SER A 92 -18.14 -12.91 13.57
N MET A 93 -18.45 -12.25 14.69
CA MET A 93 -18.11 -10.85 14.92
C MET A 93 -16.58 -10.65 15.00
N GLU A 94 -15.86 -11.54 15.65
CA GLU A 94 -14.40 -11.49 15.73
C GLU A 94 -13.74 -11.76 14.36
N ALA A 95 -14.27 -12.72 13.60
CA ALA A 95 -13.86 -12.96 12.22
C ALA A 95 -14.13 -11.74 11.30
N ALA A 96 -15.25 -11.05 11.49
CA ALA A 96 -15.54 -9.82 10.75
C ALA A 96 -14.56 -8.68 11.13
N LYS A 97 -14.25 -8.51 12.42
CA LYS A 97 -13.28 -7.51 12.90
C LYS A 97 -11.89 -7.75 12.32
N THR A 98 -11.41 -9.00 12.33
CA THR A 98 -10.11 -9.36 11.76
C THR A 98 -10.07 -9.13 10.25
N ARG A 99 -11.13 -9.48 9.51
CA ARG A 99 -11.25 -9.20 8.07
C ARG A 99 -11.24 -7.71 7.75
N ILE A 100 -11.88 -6.88 8.59
CA ILE A 100 -11.83 -5.42 8.45
C ILE A 100 -10.41 -4.90 8.60
N GLU A 101 -9.65 -5.40 9.57
CA GLU A 101 -8.28 -4.94 9.80
C GLU A 101 -7.35 -5.34 8.64
N GLN A 102 -7.47 -6.56 8.14
CA GLN A 102 -6.78 -7.00 6.91
C GLN A 102 -7.11 -6.09 5.72
N CYS A 103 -8.39 -5.79 5.51
CA CYS A 103 -8.82 -4.92 4.41
C CYS A 103 -8.26 -3.49 4.54
N LYS A 104 -8.09 -2.97 5.77
CA LYS A 104 -7.42 -1.68 5.98
C LYS A 104 -5.93 -1.73 5.62
N GLU A 105 -5.23 -2.80 5.93
CA GLU A 105 -3.82 -2.98 5.55
C GLU A 105 -3.67 -3.09 4.04
N ASP A 106 -4.52 -3.87 3.38
CA ASP A 106 -4.57 -3.98 1.92
C ASP A 106 -4.88 -2.63 1.25
N LEU A 107 -5.78 -1.84 1.84
CA LEU A 107 -6.05 -0.49 1.35
C LEU A 107 -4.82 0.42 1.47
N LYS A 108 -4.06 0.32 2.57
CA LYS A 108 -2.83 1.10 2.76
C LYS A 108 -1.77 0.70 1.71
N SER A 109 -1.56 -0.59 1.49
CA SER A 109 -0.59 -1.09 0.51
C SER A 109 -1.01 -0.69 -0.92
N ALA A 110 -2.28 -0.85 -1.28
CA ALA A 110 -2.81 -0.43 -2.58
C ALA A 110 -2.65 1.07 -2.84
N LYS A 111 -2.83 1.92 -1.81
CA LYS A 111 -2.58 3.37 -1.91
C LYS A 111 -1.12 3.69 -2.21
N ILE A 112 -0.18 2.98 -1.58
CA ILE A 112 1.27 3.14 -1.83
C ILE A 112 1.58 2.73 -3.28
N VAL A 113 1.11 1.57 -3.73
CA VAL A 113 1.31 1.11 -5.11
C VAL A 113 0.75 2.11 -6.12
N ARG A 114 -0.44 2.67 -5.86
CA ARG A 114 -1.03 3.72 -6.71
C ARG A 114 -0.20 5.00 -6.72
N LYS A 115 0.37 5.40 -5.58
CA LYS A 115 1.26 6.56 -5.50
C LYS A 115 2.52 6.32 -6.34
N ASN A 116 3.19 5.20 -6.13
CA ASN A 116 4.40 4.83 -6.86
C ASN A 116 4.13 4.76 -8.37
N ARG A 117 3.01 4.18 -8.79
CA ARG A 117 2.61 4.13 -10.21
C ARG A 117 2.46 5.53 -10.82
N ARG A 118 1.84 6.47 -10.10
CA ARG A 118 1.74 7.87 -10.58
C ARG A 118 3.10 8.55 -10.68
N GLU A 119 4.01 8.29 -9.75
CA GLU A 119 5.38 8.80 -9.82
C GLU A 119 6.13 8.22 -11.02
N TYR A 120 6.01 6.92 -11.28
CA TYR A 120 6.57 6.29 -12.48
C TYR A 120 5.97 6.84 -13.77
N ASP A 121 4.64 7.00 -13.84
CA ASP A 121 3.98 7.58 -15.02
C ASP A 121 4.44 9.02 -15.26
N GLY A 122 4.65 9.80 -14.19
CA GLY A 122 5.19 11.16 -14.26
C GLY A 122 6.62 11.20 -14.81
N LEU A 123 7.51 10.35 -14.28
CA LEU A 123 8.88 10.22 -14.79
C LEU A 123 8.92 9.71 -16.23
N ALA A 124 8.08 8.73 -16.58
CA ALA A 124 7.98 8.19 -17.93
C ALA A 124 7.55 9.27 -18.94
N ARG A 125 6.63 10.16 -18.55
CA ARG A 125 6.24 11.30 -19.39
C ARG A 125 7.41 12.25 -19.65
N ILE A 126 8.17 12.61 -18.62
CA ILE A 126 9.38 13.46 -18.76
C ILE A 126 10.43 12.78 -19.65
N ILE A 127 10.63 11.46 -19.48
CA ILE A 127 11.57 10.68 -20.30
C ILE A 127 11.12 10.65 -21.76
N ALA A 128 9.82 10.56 -22.03
CA ALA A 128 9.26 10.53 -23.38
C ALA A 128 9.40 11.87 -24.13
N GLU A 129 9.55 13.00 -23.42
CA GLU A 129 9.87 14.29 -24.04
C GLU A 129 11.30 14.35 -24.57
N GLN A 130 12.19 13.51 -24.06
CA GLN A 130 13.58 13.43 -24.51
C GLN A 130 13.70 12.59 -25.78
N PRO A 131 14.64 12.92 -26.69
CA PRO A 131 14.83 12.14 -27.91
C PRO A 131 15.26 10.72 -27.59
N GLU A 132 14.88 9.78 -28.46
CA GLU A 132 15.25 8.40 -28.27
C GLU A 132 16.77 8.22 -28.15
N ARG A 133 17.18 7.37 -27.20
CA ARG A 133 18.59 7.09 -26.93
C ARG A 133 19.32 6.59 -28.17
N ASN A 134 18.65 5.76 -28.97
CA ASN A 134 19.25 5.13 -30.14
C ASN A 134 19.51 6.15 -31.26
N GLU A 135 18.55 7.04 -31.52
CA GLU A 135 18.74 8.14 -32.47
C GLU A 135 19.87 9.07 -32.06
N THR A 136 19.91 9.43 -30.78
CA THR A 136 20.97 10.29 -30.21
C THR A 136 22.33 9.63 -30.33
N PHE A 137 22.40 8.31 -30.10
CA PHE A 137 23.63 7.52 -30.25
C PHE A 137 24.12 7.46 -31.71
N ILE A 138 23.22 7.33 -32.68
CA ILE A 138 23.56 7.36 -34.11
C ILE A 138 24.12 8.75 -34.48
N LYS A 139 23.45 9.83 -34.06
CA LYS A 139 23.92 11.21 -34.29
C LYS A 139 25.29 11.44 -33.68
N TYR A 140 25.50 11.01 -32.44
CA TYR A 140 26.79 11.07 -31.75
C TYR A 140 27.89 10.33 -32.52
N THR A 141 27.62 9.09 -32.95
CA THR A 141 28.60 8.27 -33.68
C THR A 141 28.99 8.90 -35.01
N LYS A 142 28.01 9.45 -35.75
CA LYS A 142 28.28 10.20 -36.99
C LYS A 142 29.15 11.43 -36.73
N LEU A 143 28.85 12.20 -35.68
CA LEU A 143 29.60 13.40 -35.32
C LEU A 143 31.03 13.06 -34.89
N LYS A 144 31.21 12.00 -34.09
CA LYS A 144 32.51 11.47 -33.67
C LYS A 144 33.36 11.08 -34.88
N ASN A 145 32.80 10.33 -35.82
CA ASN A 145 33.51 9.94 -37.04
C ASN A 145 33.89 11.14 -37.91
N ARG A 146 33.01 12.14 -38.01
CA ARG A 146 33.31 13.39 -38.74
C ARG A 146 34.46 14.16 -38.08
N LEU A 147 34.45 14.25 -36.76
CA LEU A 147 35.48 14.93 -35.99
C LEU A 147 36.84 14.23 -36.13
N GLU A 148 36.86 12.90 -36.13
CA GLU A 148 38.08 12.13 -36.37
C GLU A 148 38.63 12.35 -37.79
N LYS A 149 37.76 12.38 -38.81
CA LYS A 149 38.16 12.71 -40.19
C LYS A 149 38.74 14.12 -40.30
N LEU A 150 38.10 15.11 -39.67
CA LEU A 150 38.59 16.49 -39.67
C LEU A 150 39.94 16.62 -38.98
N LYS A 151 40.17 15.89 -37.87
CA LYS A 151 41.48 15.85 -37.22
C LYS A 151 42.57 15.30 -38.13
N LYS A 152 42.31 14.17 -38.81
CA LYS A 152 43.25 13.58 -39.77
C LYS A 152 43.56 14.54 -40.92
N LEU A 153 42.53 15.21 -41.45
CA LEU A 153 42.67 16.20 -42.50
C LEU A 153 43.51 17.41 -42.04
N ASN A 154 43.26 17.90 -40.82
CA ASN A 154 44.04 18.99 -40.24
C ASN A 154 45.52 18.61 -40.10
N GLU A 155 45.81 17.41 -39.57
CA GLU A 155 47.17 16.88 -39.49
C GLU A 155 47.84 16.70 -40.86
N GLU A 156 47.09 16.36 -41.91
CA GLU A 156 47.60 16.32 -43.28
C GLU A 156 47.94 17.72 -43.82
N TYR A 157 47.07 18.71 -43.58
CA TYR A 157 47.34 20.09 -43.98
C TYR A 157 48.53 20.69 -43.21
N ASP A 158 48.64 20.43 -41.91
CA ASP A 158 49.79 20.85 -41.11
C ASP A 158 51.09 20.26 -41.68
N ARG A 159 51.09 18.97 -42.04
CA ARG A 159 52.22 18.32 -42.72
C ARG A 159 52.55 18.98 -44.06
N LYS A 160 51.55 19.31 -44.88
CA LYS A 160 51.75 20.02 -46.15
C LYS A 160 52.30 21.42 -45.95
N ILE A 161 51.81 22.18 -44.96
CA ILE A 161 52.31 23.52 -44.63
C ILE A 161 53.78 23.44 -44.20
N VAL A 162 54.14 22.50 -43.33
CA VAL A 162 55.53 22.29 -42.91
C VAL A 162 56.41 21.94 -44.12
N LEU A 163 55.95 21.07 -45.02
CA LEU A 163 56.68 20.73 -46.23
C LEU A 163 56.89 21.95 -47.15
N ARG A 164 55.84 22.75 -47.38
CA ARG A 164 55.93 23.98 -48.19
C ARG A 164 56.86 25.01 -47.54
N LYS A 165 56.82 25.18 -46.22
CA LYS A 165 57.77 26.04 -45.48
C LYS A 165 59.22 25.58 -45.70
N LYS A 166 59.49 24.27 -45.65
CA LYS A 166 60.82 23.71 -45.96
C LYS A 166 61.24 23.97 -47.41
N GLN A 167 60.35 23.73 -48.38
CA GLN A 167 60.61 24.00 -49.80
C GLN A 167 60.88 25.48 -50.06
N PHE A 168 60.10 26.38 -49.45
CA PHE A 168 60.29 27.81 -49.57
C PHE A 168 61.62 28.27 -48.96
N HIS A 169 62.01 27.69 -47.82
CA HIS A 169 63.30 27.97 -47.21
C HIS A 169 64.47 27.54 -48.11
N LEU A 170 64.35 26.37 -48.76
CA LEU A 170 65.34 25.92 -49.75
C LEU A 170 65.40 26.85 -50.96
N PHE A 171 64.25 27.29 -51.47
CA PHE A 171 64.19 28.26 -52.57
C PHE A 171 64.84 29.60 -52.19
N LEU A 172 64.55 30.14 -51.00
CA LEU A 172 65.20 31.34 -50.47
C LEU A 172 66.72 31.17 -50.35
N PHE A 173 67.18 29.99 -49.91
CA PHE A 173 68.61 29.69 -49.84
C PHE A 173 69.26 29.68 -51.23
N ALA A 174 68.63 29.04 -52.21
CA ALA A 174 69.10 29.04 -53.60
C ALA A 174 69.11 30.46 -54.20
N LEU A 175 68.05 31.25 -53.96
CA LEU A 175 67.95 32.63 -54.44
C LEU A 175 69.03 33.53 -53.83
N LYS A 176 69.30 33.40 -52.52
CA LYS A 176 70.44 34.07 -51.88
C LYS A 176 71.79 33.60 -52.43
N GLY A 177 71.91 32.32 -52.75
CA GLY A 177 73.10 31.75 -53.39
C GLY A 177 73.33 32.33 -54.79
N LEU A 178 72.28 32.43 -55.61
CA LEU A 178 72.33 33.09 -56.92
C LEU A 178 72.59 34.59 -56.81
N GLN A 179 71.96 35.28 -55.85
CA GLN A 179 72.23 36.69 -55.58
C GLN A 179 73.72 36.88 -55.23
N LYS A 180 74.29 36.01 -54.40
CA LYS A 180 75.73 36.04 -54.11
C LYS A 180 76.60 35.83 -55.36
N ILE A 181 76.21 34.94 -56.26
CA ILE A 181 76.94 34.71 -57.53
C ILE A 181 76.84 35.94 -58.45
N VAL A 182 75.67 36.58 -58.51
CA VAL A 182 75.48 37.83 -59.29
C VAL A 182 76.26 38.99 -58.66
N ASP A 183 76.23 39.13 -57.33
CA ASP A 183 77.05 40.11 -56.60
C ASP A 183 78.56 39.84 -56.81
N ASP A 184 78.97 38.57 -56.93
CA ASP A 184 80.35 38.18 -57.25
C ASP A 184 80.70 38.49 -58.74
N ASP A 185 79.77 38.35 -59.69
CA ASP A 185 79.95 38.63 -61.14
C ASP A 185 79.89 40.12 -61.51
N GLU A 186 79.23 40.98 -60.72
CA GLU A 186 79.08 42.42 -61.00
C GLU A 186 80.29 43.27 -60.54
N SER A 187 81.43 42.63 -60.23
CA SER A 187 82.63 43.31 -59.73
C SER A 187 83.81 43.29 -60.73
N PRO A 188 84.13 44.40 -61.42
CA PRO A 188 85.50 44.71 -61.80
C PRO A 188 86.22 45.37 -60.61
N SER A 189 87.36 44.78 -60.24
CA SER A 189 88.51 45.33 -59.49
C SER A 189 88.39 46.74 -58.89
N GLU A 190 88.40 46.84 -57.55
CA GLU A 190 89.53 47.32 -56.72
C GLU A 190 89.10 47.46 -55.24
N PRO A 191 90.05 47.43 -54.28
CA PRO A 191 89.83 47.11 -52.86
C PRO A 191 89.66 48.36 -52.00
N GLY A 192 89.08 48.19 -50.80
CA GLY A 192 89.36 49.12 -49.70
C GLY A 192 88.30 49.19 -48.59
N SER A 193 88.76 48.86 -47.38
CA SER A 193 88.39 49.49 -46.11
C SER A 193 87.14 48.99 -45.35
N SER A 194 87.40 48.11 -44.38
CA SER A 194 86.71 48.01 -43.07
C SER A 194 86.76 49.35 -42.29
N PRO A 195 86.20 49.49 -41.05
CA PRO A 195 84.98 48.92 -40.44
C PRO A 195 84.13 50.00 -39.69
N ALA A 196 83.15 49.54 -38.90
CA ALA A 196 82.55 50.20 -37.71
C ALA A 196 81.25 51.01 -38.00
N VAL A 197 80.21 51.07 -37.17
CA VAL A 197 79.97 50.87 -35.74
C VAL A 197 78.49 50.47 -35.52
N ALA A 198 78.25 49.80 -34.40
CA ALA A 198 77.00 49.49 -33.71
C ALA A 198 75.87 50.56 -33.72
N SER A 199 74.62 50.09 -33.52
CA SER A 199 73.67 50.52 -32.45
C SER A 199 72.35 49.74 -32.58
N GLN A 200 72.04 48.88 -31.60
CA GLN A 200 71.04 49.06 -30.53
C GLN A 200 69.60 48.65 -30.88
N SER A 201 69.06 47.79 -30.00
CA SER A 201 67.67 47.69 -29.47
C SER A 201 66.51 47.51 -30.47
N GLU A 202 65.52 46.63 -30.30
CA GLU A 202 64.69 46.34 -29.11
C GLU A 202 64.04 44.93 -29.23
N GLN A 203 63.74 44.30 -28.08
CA GLN A 203 62.77 43.20 -27.98
C GLN A 203 61.31 43.77 -27.84
N PRO A 204 60.29 42.97 -27.51
CA PRO A 204 59.43 42.19 -28.39
C PRO A 204 57.97 42.72 -28.37
N VAL A 205 57.17 42.45 -29.41
CA VAL A 205 55.72 42.69 -29.33
C VAL A 205 54.96 41.37 -29.51
N LYS A 206 54.46 40.85 -28.39
CA LYS A 206 53.29 39.98 -28.36
C LYS A 206 52.08 40.83 -28.78
N MET A 207 51.32 40.36 -29.76
CA MET A 207 49.89 40.67 -29.86
C MET A 207 49.14 39.35 -29.90
N ASP A 208 48.52 39.05 -28.77
CA ASP A 208 47.47 38.06 -28.60
C ASP A 208 46.16 38.81 -28.82
N VAL A 209 45.35 38.37 -29.79
CA VAL A 209 44.00 38.91 -30.03
C VAL A 209 43.11 37.74 -30.43
N GLY A 210 42.12 37.45 -29.58
CA GLY A 210 40.85 36.83 -29.94
C GLY A 210 40.79 35.31 -29.92
#